data_AF-A0A7C6LZX3-F1
#
_entry.id   AF-A0A7C6LZX3-F1
#
_cell.length_a   1.000
_cell.length_b   1.000
_cell.length_c   1.000
_cell.angle_alpha   90.00
_cell.angle_beta   90.00
_cell.angle_gamma   90.00
#
_symmetry.space_group_name_H-M   'P 1'
#
loop_
_entity.id
_entity.type
_entity.pdbx_description
1 polymer ?
#
loop_
_entity_poly.entity_id
_entity_poly.type
_entity_poly.pdbx_seq_one_letter_code
_entity_poly.pdbx_strand_id
1 'polypeptide(L)'
;MKQVVKFSNLIAAILGVLAIVFLAITPGMKLDTGSLAIETTGFSGFQAIFGYTETKTVLGVEVSAEILKANWLGIIAFVLLAVGVIAGVIGMVIGNKIANFVSAVALFVGGILLFLVPAAQSTDDITFKLSTWLIFSGIIAILGGLFGCFGIFAKGKK
;
A
#
# COMPACT_ATOMS: atom_id res chain seq x y z
N MET A 1 21.85 13.88 -17.96
CA MET A 1 21.63 13.70 -16.51
C MET A 1 20.31 14.29 -15.99
N LYS A 2 19.94 15.55 -16.24
CA LYS A 2 18.66 16.14 -15.75
C LYS A 2 17.40 15.41 -16.22
N GLN A 3 17.35 14.97 -17.49
CA GLN A 3 16.22 14.19 -18.03
C GLN A 3 16.10 12.80 -17.38
N VAL A 4 17.23 12.12 -17.14
CA VAL A 4 17.26 10.79 -16.49
C VAL A 4 16.67 10.86 -15.07
N VAL A 5 17.01 11.89 -14.30
CA VAL A 5 16.45 12.10 -12.95
C VAL A 5 14.95 12.37 -12.99
N LYS A 6 14.46 13.17 -13.95
CA LYS A 6 13.02 13.42 -14.13
C LYS A 6 12.26 12.14 -14.51
N PHE A 7 12.84 11.34 -15.41
CA PHE A 7 12.23 10.08 -15.85
C PHE A 7 12.18 9.04 -14.72
N SER A 8 13.23 8.96 -13.91
CA SER A 8 13.28 8.07 -12.73
C SER A 8 12.23 8.43 -11.69
N ASN A 9 12.07 9.72 -11.40
CA ASN A 9 11.05 10.21 -10.48
C ASN A 9 9.62 10.02 -11.00
N LEU A 10 9.44 10.13 -12.32
CA LEU A 10 8.16 9.84 -12.97
C LEU A 10 7.80 8.36 -12.82
N ILE A 11 8.75 7.47 -13.08
CA ILE A 11 8.56 6.02 -12.87
C ILE A 11 8.21 5.74 -11.40
N ALA A 12 8.94 6.33 -10.45
CA ALA A 12 8.67 6.17 -9.02
C ALA A 12 7.24 6.60 -8.64
N ALA A 13 6.78 7.75 -9.14
CA ALA A 13 5.43 8.24 -8.91
C ALA A 13 4.37 7.32 -9.54
N ILE A 14 4.56 6.86 -10.77
CA ILE A 14 3.65 5.93 -11.45
C ILE A 14 3.55 4.62 -10.68
N LEU A 15 4.68 4.06 -10.25
CA LEU A 15 4.70 2.83 -9.44
C LEU A 15 3.99 3.04 -8.09
N GLY A 16 4.21 4.17 -7.42
CA GLY A 16 3.48 4.50 -6.19
C GLY A 16 1.97 4.60 -6.38
N VAL A 17 1.52 5.23 -7.48
CA VAL A 17 0.09 5.29 -7.84
C VAL A 17 -0.45 3.89 -8.13
N LEU A 18 0.27 3.08 -8.90
CA LEU A 18 -0.13 1.69 -9.19
C LEU A 18 -0.26 0.87 -7.92
N ALA A 19 0.68 1.01 -6.97
CA ALA A 19 0.59 0.33 -5.68
C ALA A 19 -0.71 0.68 -4.93
N ILE A 20 -1.10 1.95 -4.92
CA ILE A 20 -2.36 2.41 -4.31
C ILE A 20 -3.58 1.84 -5.06
N VAL A 21 -3.56 1.83 -6.39
CA VAL A 21 -4.64 1.28 -7.22
C VAL A 21 -4.85 -0.22 -6.94
N PHE A 22 -3.78 -0.99 -6.75
CA PHE A 22 -3.89 -2.40 -6.39
C PHE A 22 -4.58 -2.62 -5.03
N LEU A 23 -4.39 -1.71 -4.06
CA LEU A 23 -5.10 -1.79 -2.78
C LEU A 23 -6.62 -1.65 -2.95
N ALA A 24 -7.09 -0.92 -3.97
CA ALA A 24 -8.50 -0.64 -4.19
C ALA A 24 -9.23 -1.77 -4.91
N ILE A 25 -8.64 -2.31 -5.98
CA ILE A 25 -9.36 -3.13 -6.97
C ILE A 25 -9.29 -4.63 -6.65
N THR A 26 -8.29 -5.05 -5.88
CA THR A 26 -7.98 -6.48 -5.72
C THR A 26 -8.03 -6.93 -4.26
N PRO A 27 -8.37 -8.21 -3.99
CA PRO A 27 -8.36 -8.73 -2.63
C PRO A 27 -6.94 -8.59 -2.06
N GLY A 28 -6.76 -7.83 -0.99
CA GLY A 28 -5.51 -7.62 -0.26
C GLY A 28 -5.29 -8.61 0.88
N MET A 29 -6.38 -9.15 1.45
CA MET A 29 -6.34 -10.12 2.55
C MET A 29 -7.30 -11.28 2.30
N LYS A 30 -6.91 -12.45 2.80
CA LYS A 30 -7.74 -13.66 2.79
C LYS A 30 -7.83 -14.20 4.22
N LEU A 31 -9.04 -14.56 4.63
CA LEU A 31 -9.28 -15.25 5.89
C LEU A 31 -8.72 -16.68 5.80
N ASP A 32 -7.94 -17.10 6.79
CA ASP A 32 -7.38 -18.45 6.87
C ASP A 32 -8.30 -19.36 7.69
N THR A 33 -9.38 -19.84 7.08
CA THR A 33 -10.23 -20.88 7.67
C THR A 33 -9.58 -22.24 7.44
N GLY A 34 -8.71 -22.66 8.36
CA GLY A 34 -8.01 -23.95 8.28
C GLY A 34 -8.93 -25.09 7.87
N SER A 35 -8.62 -25.76 6.75
CA SER A 35 -9.22 -26.99 6.23
C SER A 35 -10.75 -27.04 5.99
N LEU A 36 -11.52 -26.02 6.34
CA LEU A 36 -12.95 -25.96 6.07
C LEU A 36 -13.14 -25.07 4.85
N ALA A 37 -13.56 -25.68 3.75
CA ALA A 37 -13.83 -25.09 2.44
C ALA A 37 -15.04 -24.13 2.46
N ILE A 38 -15.07 -23.21 3.41
CA ILE A 38 -15.92 -22.03 3.37
C ILE A 38 -15.17 -21.02 2.51
N GLU A 39 -15.84 -20.48 1.51
CA GLU A 39 -15.24 -19.56 0.54
C GLU A 39 -14.32 -18.55 1.21
N THR A 40 -13.04 -18.58 0.85
CA THR A 40 -12.05 -17.59 1.31
C THR A 40 -12.60 -16.20 1.01
N THR A 41 -13.13 -15.53 2.03
CA THR A 41 -13.68 -14.19 1.86
C THR A 41 -12.48 -13.27 1.65
N GLY A 42 -12.37 -12.73 0.44
CA GLY A 42 -11.30 -11.84 0.04
C GLY A 42 -11.68 -10.39 0.32
N PHE A 43 -10.93 -9.72 1.18
CA PHE A 43 -11.12 -8.30 1.46
C PHE A 43 -10.13 -7.48 0.65
N SER A 44 -10.56 -6.34 0.09
CA SER A 44 -9.66 -5.43 -0.62
C SER A 44 -8.58 -4.88 0.31
N GLY A 45 -7.48 -4.37 -0.27
CA GLY A 45 -6.44 -3.69 0.51
C GLY A 45 -6.99 -2.50 1.30
N PHE A 46 -7.97 -1.77 0.77
CA PHE A 46 -8.62 -0.69 1.52
C PHE A 46 -9.52 -1.18 2.64
N GLN A 47 -10.29 -2.26 2.45
CA GLN A 47 -11.05 -2.87 3.54
C GLN A 47 -10.12 -3.37 4.65
N ALA A 48 -8.97 -3.94 4.29
CA ALA A 48 -7.93 -4.36 5.21
C ALA A 48 -7.27 -3.22 6.00
N ILE A 49 -7.18 -2.02 5.39
CA ILE A 49 -6.52 -0.85 5.99
C ILE A 49 -7.50 0.00 6.80
N PHE A 50 -8.67 0.29 6.26
CA PHE A 50 -9.64 1.22 6.85
C PHE A 50 -10.76 0.53 7.62
N GLY A 51 -10.79 -0.80 7.59
CA GLY A 51 -11.87 -1.59 8.18
C GLY A 51 -13.02 -1.82 7.21
N TYR A 52 -13.90 -2.73 7.60
CA TYR A 52 -15.06 -3.11 6.83
C TYR A 52 -16.19 -3.53 7.76
N THR A 53 -17.34 -2.88 7.59
CA THR A 53 -18.57 -3.20 8.30
C THR A 53 -19.59 -3.66 7.27
N GLU A 54 -20.21 -4.80 7.52
CA GLU A 54 -21.29 -5.32 6.69
C GLU A 54 -22.62 -5.03 7.39
N THR A 55 -23.52 -4.34 6.71
CA THR A 55 -24.89 -4.11 7.19
C THR A 55 -25.82 -5.09 6.49
N LYS A 56 -26.52 -5.91 7.27
CA LYS A 56 -27.52 -6.86 6.79
C LYS A 56 -28.85 -6.62 7.49
N THR A 57 -29.94 -6.61 6.72
CA THR A 57 -31.29 -6.55 7.28
C THR A 57 -31.75 -7.95 7.66
N VAL A 58 -32.00 -8.19 8.94
CA VAL A 58 -32.54 -9.46 9.45
C VAL A 58 -33.91 -9.17 10.06
N LEU A 59 -34.95 -9.84 9.56
CA LEU A 59 -36.33 -9.67 10.04
C LEU A 59 -36.82 -8.20 10.04
N GLY A 60 -36.39 -7.41 9.05
CA GLY A 60 -36.77 -5.99 8.92
C GLY A 60 -35.96 -5.01 9.78
N VAL A 61 -34.97 -5.49 10.54
CA VAL A 61 -34.06 -4.67 11.34
C VAL A 61 -32.68 -4.68 10.71
N GLU A 62 -32.10 -3.49 10.50
CA GLU A 62 -30.71 -3.37 10.03
C GLU A 62 -29.75 -3.73 11.16
N VAL A 63 -28.92 -4.73 10.92
CA VAL A 63 -27.85 -5.16 11.83
C VAL A 63 -26.52 -4.91 11.14
N SER A 64 -25.70 -4.04 11.74
CA SER A 64 -24.34 -3.76 11.28
C SER A 64 -23.34 -4.59 12.07
N ALA A 65 -22.54 -5.40 11.39
CA ALA A 65 -21.47 -6.18 11.98
C ALA A 65 -20.11 -5.68 11.48
N GLU A 66 -19.22 -5.30 12.40
CA GLU A 66 -17.83 -4.95 12.09
C GLU A 66 -17.07 -6.23 11.77
N ILE A 67 -16.64 -6.38 10.52
CA ILE A 67 -15.92 -7.56 10.01
C ILE A 67 -14.41 -7.35 10.09
N LEU A 68 -13.95 -6.12 9.82
CA LEU A 68 -12.54 -5.72 9.92
C LEU A 68 -12.42 -4.39 10.65
N LYS A 69 -11.46 -4.30 11.56
CA LYS A 69 -11.14 -3.04 12.26
C LYS A 69 -10.19 -2.20 11.40
N ALA A 70 -10.20 -0.89 11.59
CA ALA A 70 -9.20 -0.03 10.98
C ALA A 70 -7.78 -0.41 11.47
N ASN A 71 -6.86 -0.61 10.52
CA ASN A 71 -5.47 -0.97 10.81
C ASN A 71 -4.59 0.29 10.83
N TRP A 72 -4.15 0.72 12.01
CA TRP A 72 -3.26 1.88 12.13
C TRP A 72 -1.96 1.71 11.33
N LEU A 73 -1.41 0.49 11.26
CA LEU A 73 -0.18 0.20 10.51
C LEU A 73 -0.43 0.33 9.00
N GLY A 74 -1.57 -0.17 8.55
CA GLY A 74 -2.03 -0.02 7.16
C GLY A 74 -2.30 1.42 6.77
N ILE A 75 -2.84 2.22 7.71
CA ILE A 75 -3.09 3.65 7.50
C ILE A 75 -1.77 4.40 7.35
N ILE A 76 -0.78 4.11 8.21
CA ILE A 76 0.57 4.69 8.07
C ILE A 76 1.19 4.29 6.73
N ALA A 77 1.07 3.02 6.34
CA ALA A 77 1.56 2.54 5.04
C ALA A 77 0.92 3.34 3.89
N PHE A 78 -0.40 3.51 3.90
CA PHE A 78 -1.12 4.27 2.89
C PHE A 78 -0.69 5.74 2.84
N VAL A 79 -0.56 6.41 3.99
CA VAL A 79 -0.10 7.80 4.07
C VAL A 79 1.32 7.93 3.51
N LEU A 80 2.22 7.00 3.84
CA LEU A 80 3.58 6.99 3.29
C LEU A 80 3.59 6.78 1.77
N LEU A 81 2.73 5.92 1.22
CA LEU A 81 2.60 5.78 -0.23
C LEU A 81 2.12 7.09 -0.88
N ALA A 82 1.11 7.75 -0.31
CA ALA A 82 0.60 9.01 -0.81
C ALA A 82 1.65 10.13 -0.75
N VAL A 83 2.35 10.27 0.39
CA VAL A 83 3.48 11.21 0.55
C VAL A 83 4.59 10.88 -0.44
N GLY A 84 4.89 9.59 -0.63
CA GLY A 84 5.86 9.09 -1.58
C GLY A 84 5.59 9.52 -3.02
N VAL A 85 4.34 9.37 -3.46
CA VAL A 85 3.86 9.82 -4.77
C VAL A 85 3.96 11.34 -4.90
N ILE A 86 3.43 12.10 -3.93
CA ILE A 86 3.43 13.58 -3.96
C ILE A 86 4.87 14.11 -4.01
N ALA A 87 5.75 13.60 -3.16
CA ALA A 87 7.15 13.99 -3.13
C ALA A 87 7.88 13.61 -4.43
N GLY A 88 7.52 12.49 -5.05
CA GLY A 88 8.06 12.07 -6.36
C GLY A 88 7.67 13.04 -7.47
N VAL A 89 6.41 13.46 -7.51
CA VAL A 89 5.91 14.47 -8.47
C VAL A 89 6.59 15.82 -8.25
N ILE A 90 6.70 16.28 -7.01
CA ILE A 90 7.41 17.53 -6.66
C ILE A 90 8.88 17.44 -7.10
N GLY A 91 9.52 16.31 -6.83
CA GLY A 91 10.88 16.01 -7.23
C GLY A 91 11.09 16.04 -8.74
N MET A 92 10.12 15.58 -9.52
CA MET A 92 10.12 15.65 -10.98
C MET A 92 10.00 17.10 -11.49
N VAL A 93 9.05 17.88 -10.94
CA VAL A 93 8.75 19.24 -11.40
C VAL A 93 9.87 20.21 -11.04
N ILE A 94 10.28 20.20 -9.77
CA ILE A 94 11.19 21.20 -9.19
C ILE A 94 12.66 20.70 -9.21
N GLY A 95 12.90 19.40 -9.33
CA GLY A 95 14.25 18.82 -9.29
C GLY A 95 14.88 18.89 -7.89
N ASN A 96 14.06 18.91 -6.85
CA ASN A 96 14.46 18.99 -5.44
C ASN A 96 14.96 17.62 -4.94
N LYS A 97 16.21 17.58 -4.47
CA LYS A 97 16.84 16.35 -3.96
C LYS A 97 16.16 15.80 -2.71
N ILE A 98 15.68 16.68 -1.83
CA ILE A 98 15.01 16.30 -0.58
C ILE A 98 13.67 15.64 -0.91
N ALA A 99 12.92 16.20 -1.87
CA ALA A 99 11.68 15.60 -2.34
C ALA A 99 11.90 14.20 -2.93
N ASN A 100 12.98 14.00 -3.70
CA ASN A 100 13.35 12.67 -4.21
C ASN A 100 13.69 11.68 -3.09
N PHE A 101 14.41 12.14 -2.07
CA PHE A 101 14.75 11.32 -0.89
C PHE A 101 13.52 10.94 -0.09
N VAL A 102 12.65 11.91 0.21
CA VAL A 102 11.37 11.67 0.90
C VAL A 102 10.52 10.70 0.09
N SER A 103 10.44 10.87 -1.23
CA SER A 103 9.73 9.93 -2.11
C SER A 103 10.25 8.51 -1.99
N ALA A 104 11.58 8.35 -2.10
CA ALA A 104 12.22 7.05 -2.04
C ALA A 104 11.99 6.34 -0.70
N VAL A 105 12.21 7.05 0.41
CA VAL A 105 12.04 6.50 1.76
C VAL A 105 10.57 6.18 2.04
N ALA A 106 9.65 7.08 1.68
CA ALA A 106 8.23 6.89 1.97
C ALA A 106 7.63 5.74 1.14
N LEU A 107 7.99 5.59 -0.14
CA LEU A 107 7.56 4.45 -0.95
C LEU A 107 8.18 3.14 -0.46
N PHE A 108 9.45 3.15 -0.06
CA PHE A 108 10.14 1.95 0.45
C PHE A 108 9.54 1.48 1.79
N VAL A 109 9.44 2.38 2.77
CA VAL A 109 8.89 2.06 4.09
C VAL A 109 7.40 1.75 3.99
N GLY A 110 6.63 2.54 3.23
CA GLY A 110 5.21 2.28 2.98
C GLY A 110 4.97 0.90 2.36
N GLY A 111 5.78 0.52 1.36
CA GLY A 111 5.73 -0.82 0.76
C GLY A 111 6.02 -1.95 1.75
N ILE A 112 7.02 -1.77 2.64
CA ILE A 112 7.33 -2.76 3.69
C ILE A 112 6.16 -2.93 4.67
N LEU A 113 5.57 -1.82 5.11
CA LEU A 113 4.47 -1.84 6.08
C LEU A 113 3.22 -2.54 5.54
N LEU A 114 2.97 -2.52 4.23
CA LEU A 114 1.86 -3.27 3.62
C LEU A 114 1.94 -4.78 3.88
N PHE A 115 3.15 -5.36 4.00
CA PHE A 115 3.31 -6.79 4.30
C PHE A 115 2.97 -7.14 5.75
N LEU A 116 2.84 -6.16 6.63
CA LEU A 116 2.54 -6.36 8.05
C LEU A 116 1.04 -6.19 8.34
N VAL A 117 0.25 -5.70 7.38
CA VAL A 117 -1.18 -5.43 7.54
C VAL A 117 -1.97 -6.67 7.99
N PRO A 118 -1.80 -7.87 7.39
CA PRO A 118 -2.59 -9.03 7.80
C PRO A 118 -2.21 -9.57 9.18
N ALA A 119 -0.93 -9.50 9.53
CA ALA A 119 -0.46 -9.88 10.87
C ALA A 119 -1.04 -8.96 11.95
N ALA A 120 -1.11 -7.65 11.68
CA ALA A 120 -1.71 -6.67 12.59
C ALA A 120 -3.25 -6.74 12.67
N GLN A 121 -3.91 -7.49 11.78
CA GLN A 121 -5.36 -7.75 11.81
C GLN A 121 -5.71 -9.11 12.41
N SER A 122 -4.73 -9.99 12.56
CA SER A 122 -4.96 -11.33 13.11
C SER A 122 -5.14 -11.26 14.62
N THR A 123 -6.10 -12.02 15.15
CA THR A 123 -6.32 -12.22 16.59
C THR A 123 -6.08 -13.69 16.95
N ASP A 124 -6.15 -14.03 18.23
CA ASP A 124 -5.95 -15.42 18.69
C ASP A 124 -6.92 -16.42 18.02
N ASP A 125 -8.11 -15.95 17.61
CA ASP A 125 -9.17 -16.77 17.00
C ASP A 125 -9.26 -16.63 15.48
N ILE A 126 -8.67 -15.59 14.88
CA ILE A 126 -8.83 -15.23 13.46
C ILE A 126 -7.46 -14.94 12.85
N THR A 127 -7.03 -15.79 11.91
CA THR A 127 -5.79 -15.57 11.16
C THR A 127 -6.08 -15.07 9.76
N PHE A 128 -5.39 -13.99 9.35
CA PHE A 128 -5.42 -13.48 7.99
C PHE A 128 -4.09 -13.71 7.28
N LYS A 129 -4.18 -14.12 6.02
CA LYS A 129 -3.01 -14.29 5.14
C LYS A 129 -2.91 -13.14 4.14
N LEU A 130 -1.67 -12.82 3.78
CA LEU A 130 -1.40 -11.92 2.66
C LEU A 130 -2.00 -12.50 1.39
N SER A 131 -2.72 -11.68 0.64
CA SER A 131 -3.06 -12.02 -0.72
C SER A 131 -1.88 -11.72 -1.65
N THR A 132 -1.88 -12.38 -2.80
CA THR A 132 -0.96 -12.11 -3.91
C THR A 132 -0.94 -10.63 -4.31
N TRP A 133 -2.06 -9.92 -4.20
CA TRP A 133 -2.15 -8.55 -4.67
C TRP A 133 -1.61 -7.52 -3.68
N LEU A 134 -1.74 -7.77 -2.37
CA LEU A 134 -1.07 -6.96 -1.37
C LEU A 134 0.45 -7.14 -1.46
N ILE A 135 0.91 -8.36 -1.78
CA ILE A 135 2.31 -8.64 -2.10
C ILE A 135 2.77 -7.79 -3.29
N PHE A 136 2.02 -7.82 -4.40
CA PHE A 136 2.36 -7.03 -5.59
C PHE A 136 2.36 -5.52 -5.31
N SER A 137 1.37 -5.01 -4.57
CA SER A 137 1.33 -3.59 -4.18
C SER A 137 2.58 -3.19 -3.37
N GLY A 138 2.96 -4.00 -2.37
CA GLY A 138 4.17 -3.77 -1.58
C GLY A 138 5.46 -3.80 -2.40
N ILE A 139 5.60 -4.78 -3.30
CA ILE A 139 6.77 -4.90 -4.18
C ILE A 139 6.85 -3.69 -5.14
N ILE A 140 5.74 -3.31 -5.77
CA ILE A 140 5.68 -2.18 -6.70
C ILE A 140 6.06 -0.87 -5.98
N ALA A 141 5.59 -0.67 -4.75
CA ALA A 141 5.97 0.47 -3.93
C ALA A 141 7.48 0.48 -3.63
N ILE A 142 8.06 -0.67 -3.24
CA ILE A 142 9.50 -0.81 -3.00
C ILE A 142 10.31 -0.50 -4.27
N LEU A 143 9.89 -1.02 -5.43
CA LEU A 143 10.50 -0.69 -6.72
C LEU A 143 10.41 0.80 -7.01
N GLY A 144 9.26 1.44 -6.75
CA GLY A 144 9.10 2.89 -6.83
C GLY A 144 10.11 3.64 -5.96
N GLY A 145 10.32 3.17 -4.73
CA GLY A 145 11.35 3.71 -3.83
C GLY A 145 12.77 3.60 -4.40
N LEU A 146 13.12 2.44 -4.96
CA LEU A 146 14.42 2.21 -5.61
C LEU A 146 14.63 3.10 -6.84
N PHE A 147 13.61 3.30 -7.66
CA PHE A 147 13.65 4.26 -8.77
C PHE A 147 13.76 5.72 -8.29
N GLY A 148 13.16 6.06 -7.14
CA GLY A 148 13.37 7.35 -6.49
C GLY A 148 14.83 7.59 -6.08
N CYS A 149 15.52 6.55 -5.60
CA CYS A 149 16.93 6.62 -5.22
C CYS A 149 17.86 6.98 -6.39
N PHE A 150 17.59 6.48 -7.60
CA PHE A 150 18.40 6.84 -8.78
C PHE A 150 18.43 8.36 -9.04
N GLY A 151 17.33 9.07 -8.75
CA GLY A 151 17.27 10.53 -8.85
C GLY A 151 18.18 11.28 -7.87
N ILE A 152 18.58 10.62 -6.78
CA ILE A 152 19.46 11.13 -5.73
C ILE A 152 20.92 10.94 -6.14
N PHE A 153 21.28 9.73 -6.57
CA PHE A 153 22.67 9.35 -6.88
C PHE A 153 23.14 9.82 -8.28
N ALA A 154 22.25 9.92 -9.27
CA ALA A 154 22.63 10.32 -10.64
C ALA A 154 23.05 11.79 -10.78
N LYS A 155 22.82 12.64 -9.77
CA LYS A 155 23.23 14.06 -9.77
C LYS A 155 24.55 14.30 -9.01
N GLY A 156 25.24 13.24 -8.59
CA GLY A 156 26.45 13.28 -7.75
C GLY A 156 27.79 13.42 -8.49
N LYS A 157 27.83 13.35 -9.82
CA LYS A 157 29.04 13.65 -10.60
C LYS A 157 28.98 15.09 -11.12
N LYS A 158 29.56 16.01 -10.37
CA LYS A 158 30.13 17.25 -10.90
C LYS A 158 31.64 17.17 -10.71
#